data_AF-A0A1Y0N247-F1
#
_entry.id   AF-A0A1Y0N247-F1
#
_cell.length_a   1.000
_cell.length_b   1.000
_cell.length_c   1.000
_cell.angle_alpha   90.00
_cell.angle_beta   90.00
_cell.angle_gamma   90.00
#
_symmetry.space_group_name_H-M   'P 1'
#
loop_
_entity.id
_entity.type
_entity.pdbx_description
1 polymer ?
#
loop_
_entity_poly.entity_id
_entity_poly.type
_entity_poly.pdbx_seq_one_letter_code
_entity_poly.pdbx_strand_id
1 'polypeptide(L)'
;MAEPANYRKNTGKYKFNLNIKDGSGQFRKSVLNTIIQIKGGDTYAQTIIESLSVPVDKKWKAGYLTIEGTVLKNGNTIAFGTEQVLLKNRASLNKDLAGLRIEVLKWSAAEKALKDAGIATKSEGIQSSENNSVVIAGDIPDNKNMKRLLEKTSKGATLFIKFDEKWAKKLYELKILKTSVSEWGGNQVAYWHGNGWGYIDHFVGDQAIPSKSTIGTNSWEVPGNPKGFYPFEANYPQKAYGAWFARPDKLLVLIGEISYGEGKIILHPSYHIDEENAFNDLLFFNIIKEGHRK
;
A
#
# COMPACT_ATOMS: atom_id res chain seq x y z
N MET A 1 -51.27 -0.98 -25.07
CA MET A 1 -50.58 0.01 -24.22
C MET A 1 -49.26 0.33 -24.89
N ALA A 2 -49.05 1.61 -25.22
CA ALA A 2 -47.81 2.07 -25.84
C ALA A 2 -46.69 2.10 -24.80
N GLU A 3 -45.53 1.51 -25.12
CA GLU A 3 -44.32 1.66 -24.32
C GLU A 3 -43.94 3.15 -24.20
N PRO A 4 -43.55 3.63 -23.01
CA PRO A 4 -43.12 5.01 -22.85
C PRO A 4 -41.84 5.26 -23.66
N ALA A 5 -41.93 6.20 -24.62
CA ALA A 5 -40.93 6.57 -25.61
C ALA A 5 -39.58 7.12 -25.06
N ASN A 6 -39.36 7.10 -23.74
CA ASN A 6 -38.17 7.67 -23.11
C ASN A 6 -36.99 6.69 -22.90
N TYR A 7 -37.20 5.37 -23.01
CA TYR A 7 -36.12 4.38 -22.84
C TYR A 7 -35.20 4.22 -24.07
N ARG A 8 -35.56 4.82 -25.22
CA ARG A 8 -34.78 4.75 -26.47
C ARG A 8 -33.69 5.80 -26.61
N LYS A 9 -33.50 6.72 -25.65
CA LYS A 9 -32.71 7.95 -25.90
C LYS A 9 -31.19 7.77 -26.05
N ASN A 10 -30.61 6.64 -25.62
CA ASN A 10 -29.16 6.45 -25.60
C ASN A 10 -28.64 5.24 -26.40
N THR A 11 -29.42 4.73 -27.36
CA THR A 11 -28.95 3.69 -28.29
C THR A 11 -28.22 4.31 -29.49
N GLY A 12 -27.27 3.57 -30.07
CA GLY A 12 -26.57 3.99 -31.28
C GLY A 12 -25.05 3.80 -31.23
N LYS A 13 -24.38 4.42 -32.21
CA LYS A 13 -22.93 4.44 -32.32
C LYS A 13 -22.35 5.61 -31.51
N TYR A 14 -21.35 5.31 -30.70
CA TYR A 14 -20.68 6.28 -29.85
C TYR A 14 -19.17 6.15 -30.01
N LYS A 15 -18.43 7.25 -29.92
CA LYS A 15 -16.98 7.17 -29.84
C LYS A 15 -16.59 6.86 -28.40
N PHE A 16 -15.74 5.87 -28.22
CA PHE A 16 -15.22 5.46 -26.92
C PHE A 16 -13.70 5.63 -26.91
N ASN A 17 -13.22 6.36 -25.90
CA ASN A 17 -11.80 6.53 -25.65
C ASN A 17 -11.46 5.88 -24.31
N LEU A 18 -10.38 5.11 -24.27
CA LEU A 18 -9.79 4.57 -23.07
C LEU A 18 -8.34 5.06 -22.96
N ASN A 19 -8.01 5.71 -21.85
CA ASN A 19 -6.67 6.23 -21.58
C ASN A 19 -6.13 5.66 -20.29
N ILE A 20 -4.80 5.60 -20.15
CA ILE A 20 -4.14 5.14 -18.94
C ILE A 20 -3.13 6.17 -18.44
N LYS A 21 -3.20 6.43 -17.13
CA LYS A 21 -2.17 7.11 -16.34
C LYS A 21 -1.45 6.09 -15.48
N ASP A 22 -0.14 6.24 -15.32
CA ASP A 22 0.61 5.45 -14.34
C ASP A 22 0.68 6.13 -12.98
N GLY A 23 1.43 5.54 -12.03
CA GLY A 23 1.56 6.05 -10.66
C GLY A 23 2.19 7.45 -10.54
N SER A 24 2.68 8.04 -11.65
CA SER A 24 3.13 9.43 -11.69
C SER A 24 2.05 10.42 -12.15
N GLY A 25 0.85 9.93 -12.48
CA GLY A 25 -0.25 10.72 -13.06
C GLY A 25 -0.06 11.05 -14.54
N GLN A 26 1.05 10.63 -15.16
CA GLN A 26 1.32 10.88 -16.58
C GLN A 26 0.55 9.92 -17.47
N PHE A 27 -0.16 10.46 -18.47
CA PHE A 27 -0.75 9.66 -19.52
C PHE A 27 0.34 8.96 -20.33
N ARG A 28 0.20 7.64 -20.50
CA ARG A 28 1.20 6.83 -21.21
C ARG A 28 0.82 6.60 -22.67
N LYS A 29 -0.45 6.33 -22.96
CA LYS A 29 -1.00 6.21 -24.32
C LYS A 29 -2.54 6.18 -24.27
N SER A 30 -3.19 6.57 -25.35
CA SER A 30 -4.57 6.15 -25.59
C SER A 30 -4.57 4.65 -25.91
N VAL A 31 -5.21 3.88 -25.04
CA VAL A 31 -5.28 2.42 -25.12
C VAL A 31 -6.25 1.98 -26.19
N LEU A 32 -7.34 2.73 -26.33
CA LEU A 32 -8.38 2.44 -27.28
C LEU A 32 -9.08 3.74 -27.69
N ASN A 33 -9.31 3.88 -28.98
CA ASN A 33 -10.14 4.92 -29.54
C ASN A 33 -10.94 4.29 -30.68
N THR A 34 -12.20 3.99 -30.43
CA THR A 34 -13.05 3.20 -31.34
C THR A 34 -14.49 3.67 -31.32
N ILE A 35 -15.30 3.12 -32.22
CA ILE A 35 -16.74 3.30 -32.21
C ILE A 35 -17.38 2.07 -31.57
N ILE A 36 -18.23 2.29 -30.57
CA ILE A 36 -18.96 1.25 -29.85
C ILE A 36 -20.45 1.36 -30.15
N GLN A 37 -21.15 0.23 -30.09
CA GLN A 37 -22.61 0.20 -30.18
C GLN A 37 -23.20 0.07 -28.78
N ILE A 38 -23.94 1.10 -28.36
CA ILE A 38 -24.73 1.04 -27.11
C ILE A 38 -26.12 0.52 -27.46
N LYS A 39 -26.50 -0.59 -26.82
CA LYS A 39 -27.75 -1.33 -27.10
C LYS A 39 -28.97 -0.73 -26.38
N GLY A 40 -28.76 0.00 -25.27
CA GLY A 40 -29.82 0.59 -24.42
C GLY A 40 -30.80 -0.43 -23.82
N GLY A 41 -31.88 0.05 -23.20
CA GLY A 41 -32.86 -0.77 -22.47
C GLY A 41 -32.68 -0.71 -20.94
N ASP A 42 -33.33 -1.63 -20.20
CA ASP A 42 -33.27 -1.76 -18.73
C ASP A 42 -31.92 -2.30 -18.20
N THR A 43 -30.85 -2.15 -18.98
CA THR A 43 -29.51 -2.62 -18.60
C THR A 43 -28.72 -1.49 -17.97
N TYR A 44 -28.51 -1.59 -16.65
CA TYR A 44 -27.66 -0.67 -15.89
C TYR A 44 -26.16 -0.82 -16.20
N ALA A 45 -25.75 -1.88 -16.92
CA ALA A 45 -24.38 -2.13 -17.36
C ALA A 45 -24.35 -2.91 -18.69
N GLN A 46 -23.39 -2.59 -19.57
CA GLN A 46 -23.12 -3.31 -20.81
C GLN A 46 -21.61 -3.54 -20.93
N THR A 47 -21.20 -4.79 -21.14
CA THR A 47 -19.81 -5.11 -21.50
C THR A 47 -19.54 -4.67 -22.94
N ILE A 48 -18.52 -3.83 -23.12
CA ILE A 48 -18.16 -3.26 -24.43
C ILE A 48 -17.10 -4.13 -25.12
N ILE A 49 -16.10 -4.58 -24.35
CA ILE A 49 -15.02 -5.46 -24.81
C ILE A 49 -14.72 -6.44 -23.68
N GLU A 50 -14.92 -7.74 -23.94
CA GLU A 50 -14.71 -8.79 -22.94
C GLU A 50 -13.24 -9.05 -22.64
N SER A 51 -12.35 -8.88 -23.63
CA SER A 51 -10.95 -9.31 -23.57
C SER A 51 -9.97 -8.20 -23.96
N LEU A 52 -10.15 -6.99 -23.41
CA LEU A 52 -9.20 -5.90 -23.63
C LEU A 52 -7.89 -6.19 -22.88
N SER A 53 -6.85 -6.57 -23.61
CA SER A 53 -5.50 -6.69 -23.05
C SER A 53 -4.75 -5.36 -23.15
N VAL A 54 -4.23 -4.91 -22.01
CA VAL A 54 -3.38 -3.71 -21.94
C VAL A 54 -1.97 -4.16 -21.57
N PRO A 55 -1.00 -4.10 -22.52
CA PRO A 55 0.39 -4.38 -22.19
C PRO A 55 0.94 -3.24 -21.32
N VAL A 56 1.43 -3.59 -20.13
CA VAL A 56 2.07 -2.64 -19.21
C VAL A 56 3.58 -2.59 -19.49
N ASP A 57 4.12 -1.38 -19.66
CA ASP A 57 5.56 -1.18 -19.87
C ASP A 57 6.32 -1.22 -18.54
N LYS A 58 7.47 -1.90 -18.52
CA LYS A 58 8.38 -1.98 -17.38
C LYS A 58 8.96 -0.62 -16.94
N LYS A 59 8.80 0.43 -17.74
CA LYS A 59 9.20 1.81 -17.41
C LYS A 59 8.11 2.60 -16.67
N TRP A 60 6.87 2.11 -16.63
CA TRP A 60 5.77 2.80 -15.95
C TRP A 60 5.99 2.84 -14.45
N LYS A 61 5.58 3.93 -13.81
CA LYS A 61 5.68 4.10 -12.36
C LYS A 61 4.73 3.13 -11.65
N ALA A 62 5.27 2.38 -10.68
CA ALA A 62 4.52 1.51 -9.78
C ALA A 62 3.50 2.30 -8.93
N GLY A 63 2.60 1.58 -8.28
CA GLY A 63 1.49 2.16 -7.53
C GLY A 63 0.20 1.88 -8.29
N TYR A 64 -0.49 2.91 -8.76
CA TYR A 64 -1.79 2.79 -9.39
C TYR A 64 -1.72 3.07 -10.89
N LEU A 65 -2.31 2.19 -11.68
CA LEU A 65 -2.75 2.52 -13.03
C LEU A 65 -4.17 3.03 -12.95
N THR A 66 -4.38 4.26 -13.39
CA THR A 66 -5.72 4.83 -13.53
C THR A 66 -6.16 4.66 -14.96
N ILE A 67 -7.25 3.92 -15.15
CA ILE A 67 -7.89 3.67 -16.44
C ILE A 67 -9.08 4.61 -16.54
N GLU A 68 -9.08 5.48 -17.55
CA GLU A 68 -10.14 6.46 -17.77
C GLU A 68 -10.88 6.15 -19.07
N GLY A 69 -12.17 5.84 -18.96
CA GLY A 69 -13.07 5.60 -20.08
C GLY A 69 -13.98 6.81 -20.32
N THR A 70 -14.07 7.27 -21.57
CA THR A 70 -14.97 8.37 -21.96
C THR A 70 -15.81 7.95 -23.16
N VAL A 71 -17.12 8.14 -23.06
CA VAL A 71 -18.06 7.94 -24.16
C VAL A 71 -18.50 9.30 -24.71
N LEU A 72 -18.40 9.46 -26.03
CA LEU A 72 -18.69 10.68 -26.76
C LEU A 72 -19.81 10.44 -27.78
N LYS A 73 -20.76 11.38 -27.88
CA LYS A 73 -21.74 11.49 -28.97
C LYS A 73 -21.64 12.87 -29.58
N ASN A 74 -21.40 12.94 -30.89
CA ASN A 74 -21.26 14.21 -31.63
C ASN A 74 -20.28 15.20 -30.98
N GLY A 75 -19.16 14.70 -30.45
CA GLY A 75 -18.14 15.52 -29.78
C GLY A 75 -18.39 15.80 -28.30
N ASN A 76 -19.59 15.53 -27.77
CA ASN A 76 -19.93 15.77 -26.37
C ASN A 76 -19.72 14.52 -25.51
N THR A 77 -19.10 14.68 -24.33
CA THR A 77 -19.00 13.62 -23.32
C THR A 77 -20.37 13.37 -22.72
N ILE A 78 -20.84 12.13 -22.79
CA ILE A 78 -22.12 11.71 -22.22
C ILE A 78 -21.98 10.78 -21.01
N ALA A 79 -20.81 10.14 -20.89
CA ALA A 79 -20.47 9.26 -19.79
C ALA A 79 -18.96 9.21 -19.63
N PHE A 80 -18.53 9.06 -18.38
CA PHE A 80 -17.15 8.93 -17.97
C PHE A 80 -17.07 7.88 -16.86
N GLY A 81 -16.01 7.08 -16.89
CA GLY A 81 -15.71 6.10 -15.86
C GLY A 81 -14.23 6.10 -15.55
N THR A 82 -13.87 5.80 -14.30
CA THR A 82 -12.49 5.63 -13.85
C THR A 82 -12.40 4.35 -13.06
N GLU A 83 -11.32 3.61 -13.29
CA GLU A 83 -10.95 2.44 -12.49
C GLU A 83 -9.47 2.53 -12.12
N GLN A 84 -9.11 1.95 -10.98
CA GLN A 84 -7.73 1.85 -10.54
C GLN A 84 -7.29 0.40 -10.38
N VAL A 85 -6.13 0.09 -10.94
CA VAL A 85 -5.49 -1.22 -10.82
C VAL A 85 -4.12 -1.04 -10.20
N LEU A 86 -3.79 -1.84 -9.19
CA LEU A 86 -2.45 -1.84 -8.60
C LEU A 86 -1.43 -2.42 -9.58
N LEU A 87 -0.45 -1.61 -9.95
CA LEU A 87 0.68 -2.00 -10.76
C LEU A 87 1.88 -2.34 -9.90
N LYS A 88 2.27 -3.61 -9.96
CA LYS A 88 3.55 -4.12 -9.46
C LYS A 88 4.64 -3.80 -10.47
N ASN A 89 5.49 -2.82 -10.18
CA ASN A 89 6.70 -2.57 -10.96
C ASN A 89 7.86 -2.04 -10.11
N ARG A 90 8.48 -2.94 -9.35
CA ARG A 90 9.56 -2.63 -8.40
C ARG A 90 10.68 -1.79 -9.01
N ALA A 91 11.09 -2.09 -10.26
CA ALA A 91 12.18 -1.39 -10.94
C ALA A 91 11.94 0.14 -11.05
N SER A 92 10.67 0.57 -11.12
CA SER A 92 10.33 2.00 -11.16
C SER A 92 10.54 2.75 -9.84
N LEU A 93 10.76 2.03 -8.74
CA LEU A 93 10.99 2.58 -7.40
C LEU A 93 12.46 2.91 -7.14
N ASN A 94 13.35 2.46 -8.03
CA ASN A 94 14.80 2.68 -7.93
C ASN A 94 15.13 4.16 -7.65
N LYS A 95 14.60 5.07 -8.47
CA LYS A 95 14.85 6.51 -8.37
C LYS A 95 14.35 7.11 -7.05
N ASP A 96 13.27 6.58 -6.48
CA ASP A 96 12.70 7.10 -5.24
C ASP A 96 13.54 6.71 -4.02
N LEU A 97 14.29 5.62 -4.13
CA LEU A 97 15.04 5.03 -3.01
C LEU A 97 16.57 5.09 -3.21
N ALA A 98 17.06 5.61 -4.34
CA ALA A 98 18.48 5.64 -4.71
C ALA A 98 19.37 6.42 -3.72
N GLY A 99 18.80 7.36 -2.96
CA GLY A 99 19.51 8.15 -1.95
C GLY A 99 19.53 7.52 -0.55
N LEU A 100 18.81 6.42 -0.34
CA LEU A 100 18.69 5.77 0.96
C LEU A 100 19.80 4.75 1.17
N ARG A 101 20.31 4.69 2.40
CA ARG A 101 21.18 3.60 2.82
C ARG A 101 20.34 2.53 3.49
N ILE A 102 20.09 1.45 2.75
CA ILE A 102 19.22 0.37 3.20
C ILE A 102 20.07 -0.85 3.62
N GLU A 103 19.89 -1.24 4.88
CA GLU A 103 20.48 -2.45 5.47
C GLU A 103 19.36 -3.46 5.74
N VAL A 104 19.54 -4.70 5.32
CA VAL A 104 18.58 -5.78 5.58
C VAL A 104 19.20 -6.79 6.52
N LEU A 105 18.54 -7.06 7.63
CA LEU A 105 18.94 -8.04 8.63
C LEU A 105 18.01 -9.25 8.55
N LYS A 106 18.53 -10.35 7.98
CA LYS A 106 17.88 -11.67 7.99
C LYS A 106 16.41 -11.65 7.53
N TRP A 107 16.14 -10.93 6.44
CA TRP A 107 14.81 -10.91 5.82
C TRP A 107 14.93 -11.11 4.30
N SER A 108 15.06 -12.37 3.88
CA SER A 108 15.36 -12.73 2.48
C SER A 108 14.34 -12.18 1.48
N ALA A 109 13.05 -12.12 1.86
CA ALA A 109 12.00 -11.54 1.03
C ALA A 109 12.19 -10.03 0.81
N ALA A 110 12.57 -9.29 1.85
CA ALA A 110 12.88 -7.85 1.73
C ALA A 110 14.12 -7.63 0.86
N GLU A 111 15.17 -8.44 1.04
CA GLU A 111 16.39 -8.38 0.24
C GLU A 111 16.10 -8.65 -1.24
N LYS A 112 15.31 -9.69 -1.55
CA LYS A 112 14.86 -9.98 -2.91
C LYS A 112 14.08 -8.81 -3.50
N ALA A 113 13.11 -8.26 -2.78
CA ALA A 113 12.29 -7.15 -3.27
C ALA A 113 13.13 -5.91 -3.60
N LEU A 114 14.09 -5.54 -2.74
CA LEU A 114 15.01 -4.42 -2.99
C LEU A 114 15.92 -4.70 -4.21
N LYS A 115 16.43 -5.93 -4.34
CA LYS A 115 17.23 -6.33 -5.50
C LYS A 115 16.43 -6.23 -6.80
N ASP A 116 15.18 -6.68 -6.82
CA ASP A 116 14.29 -6.59 -7.98
C ASP A 116 13.92 -5.13 -8.31
N ALA A 117 13.95 -4.24 -7.31
CA ALA A 117 13.84 -2.80 -7.50
C ALA A 117 15.16 -2.14 -7.98
N GLY A 118 16.24 -2.91 -8.15
CA GLY A 118 17.57 -2.43 -8.52
C GLY A 118 18.27 -1.64 -7.42
N ILE A 119 17.82 -1.74 -6.17
CA ILE A 119 18.34 -0.99 -5.04
C ILE A 119 19.52 -1.75 -4.45
N ALA A 120 20.66 -1.06 -4.33
CA ALA A 120 21.82 -1.63 -3.65
C ALA A 120 21.56 -1.73 -2.14
N THR A 121 21.66 -2.93 -1.60
CA THR A 121 21.61 -3.20 -0.16
C THR A 121 23.02 -3.42 0.37
N LYS A 122 23.29 -3.01 1.61
CA LYS A 122 24.50 -3.46 2.31
C LYS A 122 24.14 -4.71 3.12
N SER A 123 24.72 -5.83 2.73
CA SER A 123 24.75 -7.05 3.53
C SER A 123 25.87 -6.90 4.56
N GLU A 124 25.53 -6.96 5.84
CA GLU A 124 26.44 -7.14 6.98
C GLU A 124 27.11 -5.90 7.61
N GLY A 125 26.93 -5.80 8.94
CA GLY A 125 27.57 -4.84 9.82
C GLY A 125 26.76 -3.57 10.05
N ILE A 126 26.08 -3.48 11.21
CA ILE A 126 25.43 -2.24 11.64
C ILE A 126 26.55 -1.22 11.94
N GLN A 127 26.87 -0.39 10.95
CA GLN A 127 27.81 0.73 11.10
C GLN A 127 27.09 1.90 11.76
N SER A 128 27.73 2.50 12.77
CA SER A 128 27.09 3.24 13.87
C SER A 128 26.97 4.77 13.69
N SER A 129 27.11 5.32 12.48
CA SER A 129 27.36 6.77 12.36
C SER A 129 26.74 7.49 11.16
N GLU A 130 25.71 6.97 10.51
CA GLU A 130 25.24 7.58 9.26
C GLU A 130 23.75 7.98 9.33
N ASN A 131 23.49 9.29 9.28
CA ASN A 131 22.15 9.86 9.12
C ASN A 131 21.57 9.45 7.75
N ASN A 132 20.25 9.25 7.64
CA ASN A 132 19.50 8.73 6.48
C ASN A 132 19.65 7.22 6.18
N SER A 133 19.88 6.39 7.20
CA SER A 133 19.82 4.93 7.04
C SER A 133 18.45 4.35 7.40
N VAL A 134 17.97 3.39 6.60
CA VAL A 134 16.83 2.53 6.92
C VAL A 134 17.36 1.13 7.20
N VAL A 135 17.06 0.59 8.38
CA VAL A 135 17.39 -0.78 8.74
C VAL A 135 16.12 -1.62 8.74
N ILE A 136 16.09 -2.67 7.93
CA ILE A 136 14.97 -3.57 7.77
C ILE A 136 15.31 -4.88 8.48
N ALA A 137 14.63 -5.17 9.59
CA ALA A 137 14.96 -6.31 10.45
C ALA A 137 13.87 -7.39 10.39
N GLY A 138 14.23 -8.55 9.85
CA GLY A 138 13.38 -9.75 9.82
C GLY A 138 13.49 -10.55 11.10
N ASP A 139 14.70 -10.77 11.59
CA ASP A 139 14.98 -11.51 12.83
C ASP A 139 15.68 -10.64 13.86
N ILE A 140 15.56 -11.05 15.12
CA ILE A 140 16.23 -10.43 16.26
C ILE A 140 17.74 -10.70 16.17
N PRO A 141 18.58 -9.65 16.09
CA PRO A 141 20.03 -9.81 16.16
C PRO A 141 20.50 -10.20 17.57
N ASP A 142 21.74 -10.67 17.69
CA ASP A 142 22.38 -10.87 19.00
C ASP A 142 22.45 -9.56 19.81
N ASN A 143 22.73 -9.66 21.12
CA ASN A 143 22.70 -8.49 22.01
C ASN A 143 23.66 -7.36 21.60
N LYS A 144 24.83 -7.67 21.04
CA LYS A 144 25.81 -6.66 20.61
C LYS A 144 25.28 -5.91 19.40
N ASN A 145 24.73 -6.63 18.43
CA ASN A 145 24.14 -6.06 17.23
C ASN A 145 22.81 -5.35 17.53
N MET A 146 22.01 -5.84 18.49
CA MET A 146 20.82 -5.15 18.99
C MET A 146 21.16 -3.79 19.60
N LYS A 147 22.20 -3.73 20.44
CA LYS A 147 22.64 -2.46 21.03
C LYS A 147 23.04 -1.45 19.95
N ARG A 148 23.83 -1.89 18.96
CA ARG A 148 24.22 -1.04 17.82
C ARG A 148 23.01 -0.60 16.98
N LEU A 149 22.05 -1.49 16.78
CA LEU A 149 20.82 -1.20 16.05
C LEU A 149 20.05 -0.05 16.72
N LEU A 150 19.81 -0.17 18.02
CA LEU A 150 19.09 0.84 18.79
C LEU A 150 19.87 2.15 18.89
N GLU A 151 21.18 2.10 19.10
CA GLU A 151 22.05 3.29 19.06
C GLU A 151 21.91 4.03 17.73
N LYS A 152 21.94 3.30 16.61
CA LYS A 152 21.75 3.87 15.27
C LYS A 152 20.35 4.47 15.07
N THR A 153 19.30 3.76 15.51
CA THR A 153 17.91 4.27 15.48
C THR A 153 17.79 5.56 16.29
N SER A 154 18.34 5.59 17.52
CA SER A 154 18.28 6.77 18.39
C SER A 154 18.95 8.02 17.81
N LYS A 155 19.84 7.85 16.82
CA LYS A 155 20.55 8.93 16.11
C LYS A 155 19.90 9.31 14.77
N GLY A 156 18.65 8.93 14.53
CA GLY A 156 17.90 9.37 13.35
C GLY A 156 17.72 8.31 12.25
N ALA A 157 18.10 7.05 12.48
CA ALA A 157 17.76 5.97 11.55
C ALA A 157 16.30 5.50 11.73
N THR A 158 15.71 5.00 10.64
CA THR A 158 14.42 4.31 10.70
C THR A 158 14.67 2.80 10.81
N LEU A 159 14.15 2.18 11.86
CA LEU A 159 14.16 0.73 12.06
C LEU A 159 12.80 0.16 11.67
N PHE A 160 12.74 -0.55 10.55
CA PHE A 160 11.55 -1.23 10.07
C PHE A 160 11.60 -2.72 10.46
N ILE A 161 10.64 -3.17 11.26
CA ILE A 161 10.64 -4.50 11.86
C ILE A 161 9.51 -5.35 11.27
N LYS A 162 9.84 -6.59 10.89
CA LYS A 162 8.86 -7.67 10.67
C LYS A 162 8.25 -8.05 12.02
N PHE A 163 7.26 -7.30 12.46
CA PHE A 163 6.83 -7.33 13.84
C PHE A 163 6.04 -8.61 14.16
N ASP A 164 6.64 -9.52 14.92
CA ASP A 164 6.01 -10.77 15.34
C ASP A 164 6.12 -10.94 16.86
N GLU A 165 5.62 -12.08 17.37
CA GLU A 165 5.67 -12.42 18.80
C GLU A 165 7.08 -12.33 19.39
N LYS A 166 8.10 -12.74 18.63
CA LYS A 166 9.49 -12.70 19.09
C LYS A 166 9.94 -11.26 19.25
N TRP A 167 9.70 -10.42 18.25
CA TRP A 167 10.03 -9.01 18.30
C TRP A 167 9.27 -8.28 19.41
N ALA A 168 7.98 -8.55 19.58
CA ALA A 168 7.18 -7.97 20.66
C ALA A 168 7.77 -8.30 22.04
N LYS A 169 8.08 -9.58 22.28
CA LYS A 169 8.74 -10.01 23.52
C LYS A 169 10.06 -9.27 23.72
N LYS A 170 10.89 -9.19 22.68
CA LYS A 170 12.20 -8.53 22.78
C LYS A 170 12.09 -7.03 23.04
N LEU A 171 11.19 -6.32 22.37
CA LEU A 171 10.97 -4.89 22.61
C LEU A 171 10.40 -4.61 24.01
N TYR A 172 9.59 -5.52 24.56
CA TYR A 172 9.11 -5.44 25.94
C TYR A 172 10.23 -5.68 26.95
N GLU A 173 11.09 -6.70 26.74
CA GLU A 173 12.29 -6.94 27.57
C GLU A 173 13.23 -5.72 27.58
N LEU A 174 13.39 -5.06 26.43
CA LEU A 174 14.20 -3.86 26.26
C LEU A 174 13.53 -2.58 26.79
N LYS A 175 12.32 -2.68 27.37
CA LYS A 175 11.53 -1.54 27.85
C LYS A 175 11.22 -0.49 26.78
N ILE A 176 11.20 -0.89 25.51
CA ILE A 176 10.69 -0.06 24.41
C ILE A 176 9.16 -0.11 24.42
N LEU A 177 8.61 -1.32 24.48
CA LEU A 177 7.21 -1.52 24.81
C LEU A 177 7.00 -1.42 26.32
N LYS A 178 5.91 -0.74 26.70
CA LYS A 178 5.43 -0.62 28.07
C LYS A 178 4.65 -1.85 28.51
N THR A 179 3.88 -2.43 27.58
CA THR A 179 3.00 -3.58 27.82
C THR A 179 3.32 -4.68 26.81
N SER A 180 3.24 -5.95 27.23
CA SER A 180 3.41 -7.08 26.33
C SER A 180 2.25 -7.14 25.34
N VAL A 181 2.54 -7.31 24.05
CA VAL A 181 1.53 -7.67 23.05
C VAL A 181 1.01 -9.07 23.38
N SER A 182 -0.30 -9.24 23.41
CA SER A 182 -0.96 -10.49 23.79
C SER A 182 -1.96 -11.00 22.76
N GLU A 183 -2.30 -10.19 21.77
CA GLU A 183 -3.28 -10.51 20.74
C GLU A 183 -2.67 -10.23 19.36
N TRP A 184 -2.85 -11.18 18.45
CA TRP A 184 -2.32 -11.14 17.09
C TRP A 184 -3.41 -11.53 16.10
N GLY A 185 -3.66 -10.67 15.12
CA GLY A 185 -4.72 -10.83 14.15
C GLY A 185 -6.12 -10.87 14.76
N GLY A 186 -7.13 -11.01 13.91
CA GLY A 186 -8.53 -11.06 14.36
C GLY A 186 -9.43 -11.76 13.34
N ASN A 187 -10.55 -12.32 13.81
CA ASN A 187 -11.55 -12.90 12.92
C ASN A 187 -12.41 -11.80 12.28
N GLN A 188 -12.64 -11.89 10.97
CA GLN A 188 -13.58 -10.99 10.30
C GLN A 188 -15.01 -11.33 10.72
N VAL A 189 -15.77 -10.34 11.20
CA VAL A 189 -17.20 -10.48 11.52
C VAL A 189 -18.05 -9.72 10.50
N ALA A 190 -19.17 -10.30 10.09
CA ALA A 190 -19.95 -9.93 8.90
C ALA A 190 -20.58 -8.52 8.90
N TYR A 191 -20.41 -7.73 9.96
CA TYR A 191 -21.12 -6.45 10.14
C TYR A 191 -20.19 -5.26 10.38
N TRP A 192 -18.88 -5.42 10.24
CA TRP A 192 -17.95 -4.29 10.38
C TRP A 192 -16.79 -4.37 9.39
N HIS A 193 -16.72 -3.34 8.55
CA HIS A 193 -15.64 -3.10 7.60
C HIS A 193 -14.56 -2.35 8.36
N GLY A 194 -13.42 -2.98 8.64
CA GLY A 194 -12.36 -2.23 9.26
C GLY A 194 -11.80 -1.19 8.32
N ASN A 195 -11.59 -0.02 8.90
CA ASN A 195 -11.09 1.12 8.19
C ASN A 195 -9.57 1.02 8.22
N GLY A 196 -8.96 0.62 7.11
CA GLY A 196 -7.54 0.83 6.84
C GLY A 196 -7.11 2.30 6.75
N TRP A 197 -7.95 3.19 7.24
CA TRP A 197 -7.72 4.62 7.28
C TRP A 197 -6.50 4.93 8.14
N GLY A 198 -5.64 5.82 7.65
CA GLY A 198 -4.43 6.27 8.32
C GLY A 198 -3.13 5.73 7.73
N TYR A 199 -2.99 4.43 7.46
CA TYR A 199 -1.76 3.93 6.82
C TYR A 199 -1.80 4.07 5.30
N ILE A 200 -2.99 3.93 4.71
CA ILE A 200 -3.25 4.27 3.31
C ILE A 200 -2.89 5.74 3.07
N ASP A 201 -3.52 6.66 3.82
CA ASP A 201 -3.30 8.10 3.65
C ASP A 201 -1.84 8.49 3.90
N HIS A 202 -1.22 7.90 4.94
CA HIS A 202 0.13 8.29 5.35
C HIS A 202 1.23 7.69 4.47
N PHE A 203 1.20 6.38 4.22
CA PHE A 203 2.26 5.71 3.47
C PHE A 203 1.96 5.64 1.98
N VAL A 204 0.71 5.37 1.61
CA VAL A 204 0.34 5.13 0.22
C VAL A 204 -0.05 6.41 -0.51
N GLY A 205 -0.50 7.43 0.24
CA GLY A 205 -0.91 8.74 -0.27
C GLY A 205 -2.37 8.77 -0.71
N ASP A 206 -2.80 9.92 -1.21
CA ASP A 206 -4.16 10.15 -1.70
C ASP A 206 -4.53 9.11 -2.77
N GLN A 207 -5.36 8.13 -2.39
CA GLN A 207 -5.93 7.18 -3.34
C GLN A 207 -6.84 7.97 -4.28
N ALA A 208 -6.46 8.03 -5.56
CA ALA A 208 -7.02 8.99 -6.49
C ALA A 208 -8.51 8.75 -6.78
N ILE A 209 -9.38 9.40 -6.00
CA ILE A 209 -10.71 9.84 -6.41
C ILE A 209 -10.81 11.35 -6.08
N PRO A 210 -11.16 12.23 -7.05
CA PRO A 210 -11.21 13.69 -6.88
C PRO A 210 -12.10 14.22 -5.74
N SER A 211 -12.93 13.38 -5.13
CA SER A 211 -13.89 13.74 -4.07
C SER A 211 -13.38 13.53 -2.65
N LYS A 212 -12.17 12.96 -2.43
CA LYS A 212 -11.72 12.48 -1.10
C LYS A 212 -12.72 11.51 -0.43
N SER A 213 -13.67 10.98 -1.19
CA SER A 213 -14.64 10.01 -0.68
C SER A 213 -13.92 8.67 -0.62
N THR A 214 -13.69 8.23 0.61
CA THR A 214 -13.16 6.93 1.02
C THR A 214 -13.49 5.86 -0.02
N ILE A 215 -12.47 5.31 -0.69
CA ILE A 215 -12.63 4.01 -1.33
C ILE A 215 -13.01 3.07 -0.19
N GLY A 216 -14.19 2.44 -0.28
CA GLY A 216 -14.51 1.33 0.59
C GLY A 216 -13.41 0.28 0.42
N THR A 217 -12.55 0.11 1.42
CA THR A 217 -11.38 -0.77 1.41
C THR A 217 -11.75 -2.25 1.25
N ASN A 218 -13.05 -2.56 1.21
CA ASN A 218 -13.65 -3.87 0.92
C ASN A 218 -13.04 -4.58 -0.29
N SER A 219 -12.47 -3.86 -1.25
CA SER A 219 -11.87 -4.45 -2.44
C SER A 219 -10.36 -4.71 -2.34
N TRP A 220 -9.63 -4.04 -1.43
CA TRP A 220 -8.16 -4.07 -1.38
C TRP A 220 -7.64 -4.76 -0.11
N GLU A 221 -8.38 -4.66 0.99
CA GLU A 221 -7.99 -5.17 2.31
C GLU A 221 -8.68 -6.49 2.66
N VAL A 222 -8.38 -7.51 1.87
CA VAL A 222 -8.35 -8.92 2.30
C VAL A 222 -9.66 -9.72 2.08
N PRO A 223 -9.59 -10.82 1.31
CA PRO A 223 -10.38 -12.01 1.57
C PRO A 223 -9.81 -12.73 2.80
N GLY A 224 -10.20 -12.36 4.02
CA GLY A 224 -9.78 -13.06 5.24
C GLY A 224 -9.44 -12.20 6.47
N ASN A 225 -8.85 -12.84 7.46
CA ASN A 225 -8.59 -12.27 8.78
C ASN A 225 -7.50 -11.18 8.75
N PRO A 226 -7.75 -9.97 9.30
CA PRO A 226 -6.73 -8.95 9.46
C PRO A 226 -5.58 -9.47 10.34
N LYS A 227 -4.37 -9.06 9.96
CA LYS A 227 -3.16 -9.28 10.74
C LYS A 227 -2.86 -7.95 11.42
N GLY A 228 -3.00 -7.89 12.73
CA GLY A 228 -2.76 -6.70 13.54
C GLY A 228 -2.33 -7.12 14.94
N PHE A 229 -2.20 -6.18 15.87
CA PHE A 229 -1.72 -6.50 17.21
C PHE A 229 -2.31 -5.60 18.28
N TYR A 230 -2.38 -6.14 19.50
CA TYR A 230 -2.83 -5.43 20.70
C TYR A 230 -2.27 -6.07 21.98
N PRO A 231 -2.04 -5.32 23.07
CA PRO A 231 -2.01 -3.86 23.14
C PRO A 231 -0.81 -3.28 22.41
N PHE A 232 -0.90 -2.01 22.01
CA PHE A 232 0.24 -1.23 21.56
C PHE A 232 0.44 -0.07 22.54
N GLU A 233 1.36 -0.26 23.49
CA GLU A 233 1.77 0.75 24.45
C GLU A 233 3.30 0.74 24.56
N ALA A 234 3.92 1.89 24.37
CA ALA A 234 5.36 2.12 24.40
C ALA A 234 5.73 3.08 25.54
N ASN A 235 6.98 2.97 26.02
CA ASN A 235 7.54 3.95 26.95
C ASN A 235 8.02 5.24 26.26
N TYR A 236 7.78 5.33 24.96
CA TYR A 236 8.17 6.43 24.08
C TYR A 236 6.92 6.93 23.34
N PRO A 237 6.94 8.14 22.75
CA PRO A 237 5.85 8.61 21.91
C PRO A 237 5.55 7.58 20.81
N GLN A 238 4.28 7.29 20.61
CA GLN A 238 3.83 6.28 19.66
C GLN A 238 2.71 6.81 18.77
N LYS A 239 2.58 6.22 17.60
CA LYS A 239 1.49 6.48 16.65
C LYS A 239 1.04 5.17 16.03
N ALA A 240 -0.27 5.00 15.91
CA ALA A 240 -0.86 3.87 15.21
C ALA A 240 -1.32 4.31 13.82
N TYR A 241 -1.10 3.46 12.82
CA TYR A 241 -1.61 3.63 11.47
C TYR A 241 -2.48 2.43 11.11
N GLY A 242 -3.74 2.70 10.77
CA GLY A 242 -4.73 1.66 10.56
C GLY A 242 -5.18 1.02 11.86
N ALA A 243 -6.48 0.81 11.98
CA ALA A 243 -7.07 0.21 13.15
C ALA A 243 -8.23 -0.70 12.76
N TRP A 244 -8.25 -1.91 13.28
CA TRP A 244 -9.26 -2.91 12.96
C TRP A 244 -10.03 -3.35 14.21
N PHE A 245 -11.37 -3.30 14.18
CA PHE A 245 -12.17 -3.87 15.25
C PHE A 245 -12.28 -5.38 15.05
N ALA A 246 -11.49 -6.14 15.79
CA ALA A 246 -11.58 -7.60 15.79
C ALA A 246 -12.80 -8.07 16.61
N ARG A 247 -13.27 -7.24 17.55
CA ARG A 247 -14.46 -7.38 18.39
C ARG A 247 -14.97 -5.97 18.79
N PRO A 248 -16.22 -5.82 19.29
CA PRO A 248 -16.75 -4.52 19.73
C PRO A 248 -15.91 -3.81 20.81
N ASP A 249 -15.06 -4.56 21.52
CA ASP A 249 -14.24 -4.09 22.64
C ASP A 249 -12.73 -4.01 22.33
N LYS A 250 -12.28 -4.45 21.14
CA LYS A 250 -10.85 -4.56 20.82
C LYS A 250 -10.49 -4.01 19.45
N LEU A 251 -9.58 -3.03 19.47
CA LEU A 251 -9.01 -2.38 18.30
C LEU A 251 -7.57 -2.85 18.07
N LEU A 252 -7.35 -3.64 17.02
CA LEU A 252 -6.02 -4.07 16.60
C LEU A 252 -5.32 -2.96 15.82
N VAL A 253 -4.06 -2.71 16.14
CA VAL A 253 -3.18 -1.84 15.35
C VAL A 253 -2.65 -2.61 14.15
N LEU A 254 -2.69 -2.00 12.97
CA LEU A 254 -2.17 -2.61 11.74
C LEU A 254 -0.69 -2.28 11.53
N ILE A 255 -0.27 -1.04 11.80
CA ILE A 255 1.13 -0.61 11.81
C ILE A 255 1.35 0.31 13.02
N GLY A 256 2.40 0.04 13.79
CA GLY A 256 2.82 0.91 14.88
C GLY A 256 4.06 1.71 14.51
N GLU A 257 4.18 2.92 15.05
CA GLU A 257 5.39 3.72 15.04
C GLU A 257 5.73 4.13 16.46
N ILE A 258 7.01 4.01 16.82
CA ILE A 258 7.55 4.47 18.09
C ILE A 258 8.66 5.47 17.77
N SER A 259 8.53 6.71 18.23
CA SER A 259 9.61 7.70 18.16
C SER A 259 10.72 7.28 19.13
N TYR A 260 11.94 7.12 18.65
CA TYR A 260 13.04 6.59 19.44
C TYR A 260 14.29 7.44 19.23
N GLY A 261 14.55 8.35 20.18
CA GLY A 261 15.56 9.40 20.01
C GLY A 261 15.19 10.32 18.85
N GLU A 262 16.14 10.57 17.96
CA GLU A 262 15.93 11.33 16.71
C GLU A 262 15.32 10.48 15.58
N GLY A 263 15.26 9.16 15.74
CA GLY A 263 14.72 8.24 14.74
C GLY A 263 13.39 7.62 15.14
N LYS A 264 13.04 6.52 14.47
CA LYS A 264 11.77 5.82 14.68
C LYS A 264 11.87 4.33 14.46
N ILE A 265 11.03 3.58 15.18
CA ILE A 265 10.83 2.15 15.02
C ILE A 265 9.44 1.94 14.41
N ILE A 266 9.38 1.35 13.23
CA ILE A 266 8.14 0.99 12.54
C ILE A 266 7.88 -0.50 12.76
N LEU A 267 6.74 -0.79 13.40
CA LEU A 267 6.24 -2.13 13.70
C LEU A 267 5.27 -2.54 12.62
N HIS A 268 5.69 -3.46 11.75
CA HIS A 268 4.87 -3.93 10.64
C HIS A 268 4.64 -5.44 10.73
N PRO A 269 3.49 -5.87 11.25
CA PRO A 269 3.26 -7.26 11.61
C PRO A 269 2.78 -8.14 10.46
N SER A 270 2.33 -7.52 9.38
CA SER A 270 1.10 -8.03 8.77
C SER A 270 1.20 -8.38 7.30
N TYR A 271 2.19 -7.81 6.60
CA TYR A 271 2.23 -7.95 5.16
C TYR A 271 3.48 -8.70 4.74
N HIS A 272 3.28 -9.86 4.11
CA HIS A 272 4.36 -10.56 3.44
C HIS A 272 4.84 -9.68 2.31
N ILE A 273 6.16 -9.57 2.18
CA ILE A 273 6.77 -8.98 1.01
C ILE A 273 6.75 -10.07 -0.06
N ASP A 274 5.74 -10.06 -0.91
CA ASP A 274 5.54 -11.06 -1.95
C ASP A 274 5.08 -10.40 -3.25
N GLU A 275 5.36 -11.06 -4.37
CA GLU A 275 4.98 -10.56 -5.70
C GLU A 275 3.53 -10.89 -6.06
N GLU A 276 2.81 -11.61 -5.20
CA GLU A 276 1.43 -12.05 -5.45
C GLU A 276 0.41 -11.03 -4.92
N ASN A 277 0.78 -10.25 -3.91
CA ASN A 277 -0.02 -9.22 -3.28
C ASN A 277 0.55 -7.81 -3.56
N ALA A 278 -0.07 -7.11 -4.53
CA ALA A 278 0.42 -5.83 -5.03
C ALA A 278 0.44 -4.74 -3.96
N PHE A 279 -0.55 -4.80 -3.08
CA PHE A 279 -0.75 -3.81 -2.04
C PHE A 279 0.33 -3.93 -0.97
N ASN A 280 0.62 -5.15 -0.52
CA ASN A 280 1.67 -5.42 0.46
C ASN A 280 3.05 -4.97 -0.05
N ASP A 281 3.34 -5.26 -1.33
CA ASP A 281 4.58 -4.85 -1.98
C ASP A 281 4.69 -3.32 -2.04
N LEU A 282 3.63 -2.64 -2.48
CA LEU A 282 3.58 -1.18 -2.53
C LEU A 282 3.75 -0.55 -1.14
N LEU A 283 3.04 -1.07 -0.13
CA LEU A 283 3.11 -0.61 1.25
C LEU A 283 4.53 -0.73 1.81
N PHE A 284 5.21 -1.85 1.56
CA PHE A 284 6.60 -2.07 1.96
C PHE A 284 7.53 -0.95 1.45
N PHE A 285 7.52 -0.68 0.14
CA PHE A 285 8.39 0.36 -0.43
C PHE A 285 8.01 1.78 0.00
N ASN A 286 6.71 2.03 0.17
CA ASN A 286 6.22 3.31 0.63
C ASN A 286 6.60 3.61 2.08
N ILE A 287 6.61 2.62 2.97
CA ILE A 287 7.10 2.79 4.34
C ILE A 287 8.59 3.12 4.34
N ILE A 288 9.39 2.46 3.50
CA ILE A 288 10.82 2.77 3.36
C ILE A 288 11.00 4.23 2.90
N LYS A 289 10.16 4.68 1.96
CA LYS A 289 10.17 6.05 1.43
C LYS A 289 9.78 7.10 2.50
N GLU A 290 8.65 6.92 3.19
CA GLU A 290 8.20 7.83 4.26
C GLU A 290 9.10 7.79 5.50
N GLY A 291 9.83 6.67 5.68
CA GLY A 291 10.89 6.54 6.67
C GLY A 291 11.99 7.60 6.56
N HIS A 292 12.06 8.33 5.44
CA HIS A 292 13.06 9.35 5.15
C HIS A 292 12.54 10.81 5.20
N ARG A 293 11.22 11.04 5.16
CA ARG A 293 10.69 12.41 5.26
C ARG A 293 10.96 12.95 6.68
N LYS A 294 11.78 14.01 6.76
CA LYS A 294 12.00 14.80 7.97
C LYS A 294 10.78 15.63 8.31
#